data_AF-A0A290Z4T3-F1
#
_entry.id   AF-A0A290Z4T3-F1
#
_cell.length_a   1.000
_cell.length_b   1.000
_cell.length_c   1.000
_cell.angle_alpha   90.00
_cell.angle_beta   90.00
_cell.angle_gamma   90.00
#
_symmetry.space_group_name_H-M   'P 1'
#
loop_
_entity.id
_entity.type
_entity.pdbx_description
1 polymer ?
#
loop_
_entity_poly.entity_id
_entity_poly.type
_entity_poly.pdbx_seq_one_letter_code
_entity_poly.pdbx_strand_id
1 'polypeptide(L)'
;MVDGLDDLGPVLRDIGTGMMARTRAKLANSPETRAFLEIGLDLLREDLIQHTGPDFDHGTPSRLFDSLSRERVLARPEAQELLLSVNMFRHRWERKDRYSEDLISYVFRLTPQLRRMDGVRAATTAMIGQVSLGELVRLLARAELEALRSDPLVCVQAILQSALPNHTRVREFCKAHLDELLPRWADLYRDVATAHGLALRPGRTWLDVALLFNTAIVGELHWTRVSARPTLANGESVLTGALLAMMPSLVDGLSDDVDQQFAR
;
A
#
# COMPACT_ATOMS: atom_id res chain seq x y z
N MET A 1 1.59 -18.92 -21.72
CA MET A 1 1.03 -17.61 -21.36
C MET A 1 0.98 -17.57 -19.85
N VAL A 2 1.82 -16.77 -19.19
CA VAL A 2 1.83 -16.64 -17.73
C VAL A 2 0.76 -15.60 -17.39
N ASP A 3 -0.44 -16.08 -17.11
CA ASP A 3 -1.53 -15.28 -16.56
C ASP A 3 -1.13 -14.87 -15.13
N GLY A 4 -1.11 -13.57 -14.81
CA GLY A 4 -0.97 -13.10 -13.41
C GLY A 4 0.28 -12.29 -13.02
N LEU A 5 1.14 -11.84 -13.93
CA LEU A 5 2.23 -10.89 -13.60
C LEU A 5 1.86 -9.45 -13.97
N ASP A 6 2.07 -8.51 -13.04
CA ASP A 6 1.80 -7.07 -13.21
C ASP A 6 2.46 -6.50 -14.47
N ASP A 7 1.70 -5.81 -15.34
CA ASP A 7 2.28 -5.05 -16.45
C ASP A 7 3.07 -3.85 -15.93
N LEU A 8 4.40 -3.88 -16.11
CA LEU A 8 5.30 -2.84 -15.65
C LEU A 8 5.54 -1.75 -16.72
N GLY A 9 5.01 -1.91 -17.93
CA GLY A 9 5.16 -0.93 -19.01
C GLY A 9 4.65 0.48 -18.66
N PRO A 10 3.47 0.61 -18.02
CA PRO A 10 2.97 1.91 -17.54
C PRO A 10 3.67 2.42 -16.28
N VAL A 11 4.32 1.52 -15.52
CA VAL A 11 4.95 1.82 -14.23
C VAL A 11 6.36 2.39 -14.44
N LEU A 12 7.16 1.73 -15.29
CA LEU A 12 8.57 2.05 -15.50
C LEU A 12 8.73 3.04 -16.66
N ARG A 13 9.00 4.31 -16.33
CA ARG A 13 9.11 5.37 -17.34
C ARG A 13 10.57 5.65 -17.75
N ASP A 14 11.51 5.22 -16.93
CA ASP A 14 12.94 5.53 -17.06
C ASP A 14 13.76 4.35 -17.61
N ILE A 15 13.10 3.22 -17.89
CA ILE A 15 13.69 2.03 -18.52
C ILE A 15 13.83 2.20 -20.04
N GLY A 16 14.97 1.76 -20.59
CA GLY A 16 15.20 1.69 -22.03
C GLY A 16 15.06 3.05 -22.71
N THR A 17 15.46 4.14 -22.05
CA THR A 17 15.38 5.50 -22.61
C THR A 17 16.11 5.55 -23.95
N GLY A 18 15.43 6.04 -25.00
CA GLY A 18 15.94 6.06 -26.37
C GLY A 18 15.56 4.85 -27.23
N MET A 19 14.91 3.84 -26.66
CA MET A 19 14.38 2.70 -27.41
C MET A 19 12.93 2.93 -27.88
N MET A 20 12.54 2.18 -28.92
CA MET A 20 11.16 2.16 -29.41
C MET A 20 10.18 1.70 -28.32
N ALA A 21 8.97 2.26 -28.29
CA ALA A 21 7.96 1.97 -27.26
C ALA A 21 7.68 0.47 -27.09
N ARG A 22 7.59 -0.27 -28.20
CA ARG A 22 7.42 -1.74 -28.18
C ARG A 22 8.57 -2.47 -27.51
N THR A 23 9.81 -2.04 -27.76
CA THR A 23 11.01 -2.62 -27.14
C THR A 23 11.05 -2.30 -25.66
N ARG A 24 10.72 -1.06 -25.29
CA ARG A 24 10.64 -0.64 -23.88
C ARG A 24 9.59 -1.45 -23.11
N ALA A 25 8.40 -1.64 -23.66
CA ALA A 25 7.35 -2.44 -23.03
C ALA A 25 7.78 -3.91 -22.84
N LYS A 26 8.49 -4.50 -23.81
CA LYS A 26 9.07 -5.85 -23.67
C LYS A 26 10.15 -5.91 -22.59
N LEU A 27 11.02 -4.91 -22.52
CA LEU A 27 12.05 -4.83 -21.47
C LEU A 27 11.42 -4.66 -20.09
N ALA A 28 10.45 -3.75 -19.94
CA ALA A 28 9.75 -3.50 -18.68
C ALA A 28 9.14 -4.79 -18.11
N ASN A 29 8.55 -5.60 -18.96
CA ASN A 29 7.90 -6.86 -18.59
C ASN A 29 8.82 -8.10 -18.63
N SER A 30 10.13 -7.90 -18.84
CA SER A 30 11.07 -9.03 -18.84
C SER A 30 11.29 -9.57 -17.42
N PRO A 31 11.51 -10.88 -17.25
CA PRO A 31 11.80 -11.48 -15.93
C PRO A 31 12.99 -10.84 -15.24
N GLU A 32 14.03 -10.47 -15.99
CA GLU A 32 15.25 -9.90 -15.41
C GLU A 32 15.02 -8.47 -14.91
N THR A 33 14.17 -7.68 -15.58
CA THR A 33 13.78 -6.34 -15.07
C THR A 33 13.09 -6.48 -13.72
N ARG A 34 12.14 -7.42 -13.62
CA ARG A 34 11.46 -7.69 -12.36
C ARG A 34 12.44 -8.15 -11.29
N ALA A 35 13.35 -9.05 -11.63
CA ALA A 35 14.37 -9.52 -10.69
C ALA A 35 15.25 -8.38 -10.16
N PHE A 36 15.72 -7.47 -11.03
CA PHE A 36 16.47 -6.30 -10.58
C PHE A 36 15.66 -5.43 -9.61
N LEU A 37 14.38 -5.18 -9.90
CA LEU A 37 13.52 -4.34 -9.07
C LEU A 37 13.15 -4.99 -7.73
N GLU A 38 12.89 -6.30 -7.72
CA GLU A 38 12.65 -7.05 -6.47
C GLU A 38 13.89 -7.06 -5.58
N ILE A 39 15.08 -7.30 -6.15
CA ILE A 39 16.33 -7.20 -5.41
C ILE A 39 16.54 -5.78 -4.87
N GLY A 40 16.23 -4.76 -5.67
CA GLY A 40 16.27 -3.36 -5.22
C GLY A 40 15.31 -3.06 -4.07
N LEU A 41 14.09 -3.60 -4.14
CA LEU A 41 13.09 -3.46 -3.09
C LEU A 41 13.52 -4.16 -1.80
N ASP A 42 14.11 -5.34 -1.89
CA ASP A 42 14.61 -6.06 -0.71
C ASP A 42 15.79 -5.34 -0.06
N LEU A 43 16.72 -4.78 -0.85
CA LEU A 43 17.78 -3.90 -0.33
C LEU A 43 17.20 -2.65 0.36
N LEU A 44 16.14 -2.04 -0.18
CA LEU A 44 15.45 -0.93 0.49
C LEU A 44 14.84 -1.36 1.81
N ARG A 45 14.23 -2.56 1.88
CA ARG A 45 13.66 -3.09 3.11
C ARG A 45 14.74 -3.32 4.16
N GLU A 46 15.88 -3.88 3.78
CA GLU A 46 17.03 -4.07 4.66
C GLU A 46 17.57 -2.74 5.20
N ASP A 47 17.73 -1.75 4.31
CA ASP A 47 18.32 -0.46 4.65
C ASP A 47 17.36 0.44 5.47
N LEU A 48 16.04 0.35 5.24
CA LEU A 48 15.05 1.27 5.84
C LEU A 48 14.29 0.69 7.02
N ILE A 49 14.11 -0.63 7.08
CA ILE A 49 13.32 -1.29 8.12
C ILE A 49 14.23 -2.05 9.09
N GLN A 50 15.24 -2.76 8.58
CA GLN A 50 16.06 -3.66 9.39
C GLN A 50 17.31 -2.98 9.98
N HIS A 51 17.87 -1.97 9.31
CA HIS A 51 18.96 -1.18 9.87
C HIS A 51 18.43 -0.20 10.93
N THR A 52 18.79 -0.49 12.18
CA THR A 52 18.41 0.23 13.40
C THR A 52 19.01 1.64 13.43
N GLY A 53 18.38 2.60 12.76
CA GLY A 53 18.71 4.02 12.85
C GLY A 53 20.10 4.40 12.33
N PRO A 54 20.39 5.71 12.23
CA PRO A 54 21.75 6.16 11.98
C PRO A 54 22.64 5.75 13.16
N ASP A 55 23.78 5.13 12.85
CA ASP A 55 24.86 4.95 13.80
C ASP A 55 25.46 6.33 14.12
N PHE A 56 24.91 6.97 15.16
CA PHE A 56 25.40 8.25 15.65
C PHE A 56 26.80 8.15 16.25
N ASP A 57 27.26 6.95 16.62
CA ASP A 57 28.58 6.71 17.17
C ASP A 57 29.65 6.57 16.07
N HIS A 58 29.26 6.21 14.84
CA HIS A 58 30.18 6.09 13.69
C HIS A 58 29.88 7.04 12.52
N GLY A 59 29.04 8.06 12.73
CA GLY A 59 28.84 9.15 11.77
C GLY A 59 28.37 8.69 10.38
N THR A 60 27.73 7.53 10.28
CA THR A 60 27.28 7.03 8.99
C THR A 60 25.92 7.67 8.67
N PRO A 61 25.83 8.54 7.64
CA PRO A 61 24.59 9.22 7.31
C PRO A 61 23.51 8.22 6.90
N SER A 62 22.24 8.53 7.20
CA SER A 62 21.08 7.76 6.77
C SER A 62 21.03 7.67 5.24
N ARG A 63 21.21 6.45 4.70
CA ARG A 63 21.40 6.20 3.26
C ARG A 63 20.07 5.79 2.61
N LEU A 64 19.10 6.70 2.52
CA LEU A 64 17.78 6.38 1.93
C LEU A 64 17.88 5.77 0.50
N PHE A 65 18.83 6.25 -0.32
CA PHE A 65 19.07 5.75 -1.69
C PHE A 65 20.54 5.74 -2.12
N ASP A 66 21.43 6.40 -1.38
CA ASP A 66 22.86 6.45 -1.72
C ASP A 66 23.48 5.05 -1.71
N SER A 67 22.94 4.18 -0.86
CA SER A 67 23.32 2.79 -0.73
C SER A 67 22.80 1.91 -1.87
N LEU A 68 21.77 2.29 -2.63
CA LEU A 68 21.30 1.48 -3.76
C LEU A 68 22.22 1.66 -4.96
N SER A 69 23.16 0.75 -5.14
CA SER A 69 24.05 0.72 -6.30
C SER A 69 23.82 -0.53 -7.14
N ARG A 70 24.12 -0.43 -8.44
CA ARG A 70 24.15 -1.58 -9.34
C ARG A 70 25.04 -2.68 -8.78
N GLU A 71 26.17 -2.30 -8.18
CA GLU A 71 27.12 -3.22 -7.57
C GLU A 71 26.48 -4.00 -6.41
N ARG A 72 25.70 -3.35 -5.54
CA ARG A 72 24.97 -4.05 -4.46
C ARG A 72 23.86 -4.94 -5.00
N VAL A 73 23.10 -4.49 -6.00
CA VAL A 73 22.08 -5.33 -6.65
C VAL A 73 22.69 -6.59 -7.25
N LEU A 74 23.82 -6.47 -7.95
CA LEU A 74 24.49 -7.61 -8.58
C LEU A 74 25.30 -8.47 -7.61
N ALA A 75 25.65 -7.96 -6.43
CA ALA A 75 26.31 -8.74 -5.39
C ALA A 75 25.38 -9.73 -4.69
N ARG A 76 24.05 -9.56 -4.83
CA ARG A 76 23.05 -10.43 -4.21
C ARG A 76 23.09 -11.86 -4.78
N PRO A 77 22.99 -12.91 -3.93
CA PRO A 77 22.94 -14.29 -4.39
C PRO A 77 21.88 -14.52 -5.48
N GLU A 78 20.71 -13.91 -5.30
CA GLU A 78 19.57 -14.00 -6.23
C GLU A 78 19.93 -13.47 -7.63
N ALA A 79 20.77 -12.43 -7.72
CA ALA A 79 21.26 -11.92 -9.00
C ALA A 79 22.21 -12.91 -9.67
N GLN A 80 23.04 -13.62 -8.90
CA GLN A 80 23.98 -14.61 -9.41
C GLN A 80 23.24 -15.87 -9.91
N GLU A 81 22.26 -16.34 -9.14
CA GLU A 81 21.41 -17.49 -9.50
C GLU A 81 20.64 -17.25 -10.81
N LEU A 82 20.13 -16.03 -10.99
CA LEU A 82 19.41 -15.61 -12.19
C LEU A 82 20.35 -15.15 -13.33
N LEU A 83 21.67 -15.28 -13.15
CA LEU A 83 22.69 -14.88 -14.13
C LEU A 83 22.54 -13.42 -14.61
N LEU A 84 22.06 -12.55 -13.72
CA LEU A 84 21.92 -11.13 -14.00
C LEU A 84 23.30 -10.51 -14.18
N SER A 85 23.46 -9.70 -15.23
CA SER A 85 24.76 -9.10 -15.56
C SER A 85 24.72 -7.57 -15.57
N VAL A 86 25.91 -6.97 -15.43
CA VAL A 86 26.11 -5.52 -15.61
C VAL A 86 25.58 -5.04 -16.95
N ASN A 87 25.80 -5.80 -18.02
CA ASN A 87 25.34 -5.43 -19.36
C ASN A 87 23.80 -5.45 -19.45
N MET A 88 23.16 -6.47 -18.87
CA MET A 88 21.70 -6.53 -18.78
C MET A 88 21.11 -5.36 -17.99
N PHE A 89 21.75 -4.99 -16.88
CA PHE A 89 21.35 -3.84 -16.07
C PHE A 89 21.50 -2.54 -16.87
N ARG A 90 22.67 -2.29 -17.46
CA ARG A 90 22.96 -1.06 -18.23
C ARG A 90 22.08 -0.92 -19.47
N HIS A 91 21.72 -2.04 -20.09
CA HIS A 91 20.79 -2.05 -21.22
C HIS A 91 19.39 -1.59 -20.83
N ARG A 92 18.98 -1.80 -19.57
CA ARG A 92 17.69 -1.35 -19.02
C ARG A 92 17.79 0.07 -18.49
N TRP A 93 18.81 0.34 -17.68
CA TRP A 93 19.05 1.64 -17.08
C TRP A 93 20.49 2.06 -17.31
N GLU A 94 20.69 3.01 -18.21
CA GLU A 94 22.03 3.52 -18.54
C GLU A 94 22.70 4.18 -17.34
N ARG A 95 21.90 4.82 -16.48
CA ARG A 95 22.34 5.58 -15.31
C ARG A 95 21.65 5.10 -14.03
N LYS A 96 22.34 5.28 -12.89
CA LYS A 96 21.83 4.91 -11.57
C LYS A 96 20.53 5.64 -11.22
N ASP A 97 20.43 6.94 -11.49
CA ASP A 97 19.24 7.74 -11.19
C ASP A 97 17.99 7.23 -11.91
N ARG A 98 18.12 6.77 -13.16
CA ARG A 98 17.01 6.17 -13.92
C ARG A 98 16.49 4.89 -13.26
N TYR A 99 17.39 4.05 -12.77
CA TYR A 99 17.01 2.86 -12.01
C TYR A 99 16.33 3.24 -10.69
N SER A 100 16.85 4.23 -9.97
CA SER A 100 16.25 4.70 -8.72
C SER A 100 14.83 5.25 -8.92
N GLU A 101 14.60 6.05 -9.97
CA GLU A 101 13.26 6.56 -10.32
C GLU A 101 12.27 5.42 -10.61
N ASP A 102 12.69 4.45 -11.42
CA ASP A 102 11.86 3.28 -11.74
C ASP A 102 11.64 2.35 -10.54
N LEU A 103 12.61 2.25 -9.62
CA LEU A 103 12.45 1.51 -8.38
C LEU A 103 11.44 2.19 -7.45
N ILE A 104 11.47 3.52 -7.34
CA ILE A 104 10.44 4.28 -6.62
C ILE A 104 9.07 4.02 -7.26
N SER A 105 8.95 4.11 -8.58
CA SER A 105 7.72 3.77 -9.29
C SER A 105 7.28 2.32 -9.04
N TYR A 106 8.22 1.38 -8.96
CA TYR A 106 7.93 -0.02 -8.68
C TYR A 106 7.39 -0.25 -7.26
N VAL A 107 8.00 0.39 -6.26
CA VAL A 107 7.53 0.37 -4.86
C VAL A 107 6.10 0.88 -4.77
N PHE A 108 5.76 1.91 -5.55
CA PHE A 108 4.47 2.55 -5.59
C PHE A 108 3.53 2.02 -6.69
N ARG A 109 3.80 0.88 -7.31
CA ARG A 109 2.85 0.32 -8.29
C ARG A 109 1.54 -0.07 -7.57
N LEU A 110 0.38 0.23 -8.17
CA LEU A 110 -0.93 -0.01 -7.56
C LEU A 110 -1.39 -1.48 -7.56
N THR A 111 -0.80 -2.31 -8.41
CA THR A 111 -1.34 -3.66 -8.67
C THR A 111 -1.40 -4.55 -7.41
N PRO A 112 -0.39 -4.58 -6.52
CA PRO A 112 -0.50 -5.32 -5.26
C PRO A 112 -1.68 -4.85 -4.39
N GLN A 113 -1.93 -3.54 -4.30
CA GLN A 113 -3.01 -2.99 -3.48
C GLN A 113 -4.37 -3.28 -4.11
N LEU A 114 -4.49 -3.23 -5.44
CA LEU A 114 -5.71 -3.61 -6.16
C LEU A 114 -6.04 -5.10 -5.94
N ARG A 115 -5.05 -6.00 -6.07
CA ARG A 115 -5.23 -7.43 -5.80
C ARG A 115 -5.67 -7.69 -4.35
N ARG A 116 -5.09 -6.96 -3.39
CA ARG A 116 -5.50 -7.04 -1.98
C ARG A 116 -6.93 -6.58 -1.77
N MET A 117 -7.32 -5.46 -2.39
CA MET A 117 -8.68 -4.91 -2.33
C MET A 117 -9.72 -5.90 -2.88
N ASP A 118 -9.41 -6.59 -3.98
CA ASP A 118 -10.28 -7.62 -4.55
C ASP A 118 -10.48 -8.79 -3.55
N GLY A 119 -9.41 -9.20 -2.86
CA GLY A 119 -9.47 -10.20 -1.79
C GLY A 119 -10.31 -9.75 -0.58
N VAL A 120 -10.13 -8.51 -0.12
CA VAL A 120 -10.91 -7.92 0.98
C VAL A 120 -12.39 -7.86 0.61
N ARG A 121 -12.72 -7.40 -0.61
CA ARG A 121 -14.09 -7.36 -1.11
C ARG A 121 -14.73 -8.76 -1.08
N ALA A 122 -14.06 -9.77 -1.64
CA ALA A 122 -14.58 -11.14 -1.66
C ALA A 122 -14.84 -11.68 -0.25
N ALA A 123 -13.88 -11.50 0.68
CA ALA A 123 -14.03 -11.92 2.07
C ALA A 123 -15.18 -11.19 2.78
N THR A 124 -15.29 -9.87 2.58
CA THR A 124 -16.35 -9.04 3.17
C THR A 124 -17.71 -9.48 2.68
N THR A 125 -17.89 -9.66 1.36
CA THR A 125 -19.15 -10.11 0.77
C THR A 125 -19.58 -11.48 1.30
N ALA A 126 -18.65 -12.40 1.57
CA ALA A 126 -18.97 -13.70 2.16
C ALA A 126 -19.45 -13.62 3.61
N MET A 127 -19.03 -12.59 4.37
CA MET A 127 -19.43 -12.36 5.77
C MET A 127 -20.74 -11.57 5.89
N ILE A 128 -21.16 -10.86 4.84
CA ILE A 128 -22.45 -10.16 4.82
C ILE A 128 -23.57 -11.15 5.12
N GLY A 129 -24.42 -10.80 6.08
CA GLY A 129 -25.52 -11.66 6.48
C GLY A 129 -25.11 -12.84 7.38
N GLN A 130 -23.83 -13.00 7.74
CA GLN A 130 -23.38 -13.98 8.75
C GLN A 130 -23.18 -13.36 10.12
N VAL A 131 -22.71 -12.10 10.17
CA VAL A 131 -22.42 -11.35 11.40
C VAL A 131 -23.23 -10.05 11.48
N SER A 132 -23.28 -9.43 12.66
CA SER A 132 -23.85 -8.09 12.82
C SER A 132 -22.97 -7.04 12.14
N LEU A 133 -23.52 -5.85 11.87
CA LEU A 133 -22.76 -4.77 11.23
C LEU A 133 -21.57 -4.31 12.11
N GLY A 134 -21.78 -4.16 13.41
CA GLY A 134 -20.71 -3.78 14.35
C GLY A 134 -19.59 -4.81 14.37
N GLU A 135 -19.93 -6.10 14.37
CA GLU A 135 -18.93 -7.18 14.29
C GLU A 135 -18.21 -7.20 12.93
N LEU A 136 -18.91 -6.95 11.83
CA LEU A 136 -18.29 -6.83 10.51
C LEU A 136 -17.24 -5.71 10.48
N VAL A 137 -17.56 -4.54 11.06
CA VAL A 137 -16.63 -3.40 11.17
C VAL A 137 -15.41 -3.78 11.99
N ARG A 138 -15.60 -4.45 13.14
CA ARG A 138 -14.49 -4.93 14.00
C ARG A 138 -13.56 -5.88 13.26
N LEU A 139 -14.13 -6.90 12.61
CA LEU A 139 -13.38 -7.91 11.88
C LEU A 139 -12.60 -7.29 10.72
N LEU A 140 -13.25 -6.43 9.93
CA LEU A 140 -12.63 -5.79 8.78
C LEU A 140 -11.53 -4.80 9.20
N ALA A 141 -11.79 -3.94 10.18
CA ALA A 141 -10.80 -2.97 10.67
C ALA A 141 -9.57 -3.67 11.26
N ARG A 142 -9.77 -4.76 12.02
CA ARG A 142 -8.67 -5.57 12.56
C ARG A 142 -7.87 -6.24 11.45
N ALA A 143 -8.54 -6.89 10.50
CA ALA A 143 -7.88 -7.60 9.40
C ALA A 143 -7.10 -6.63 8.50
N GLU A 144 -7.68 -5.48 8.17
CA GLU A 144 -7.04 -4.46 7.34
C GLU A 144 -5.80 -3.88 8.03
N LEU A 145 -5.91 -3.51 9.30
CA LEU A 145 -4.77 -2.97 10.05
C LEU A 145 -3.64 -3.99 10.17
N GLU A 146 -3.97 -5.25 10.46
CA GLU A 146 -2.97 -6.32 10.56
C GLU A 146 -2.29 -6.60 9.22
N ALA A 147 -3.04 -6.59 8.12
CA ALA A 147 -2.47 -6.71 6.78
C ALA A 147 -1.51 -5.56 6.46
N LEU A 148 -1.91 -4.31 6.72
CA LEU A 148 -1.08 -3.13 6.46
C LEU A 148 0.16 -3.04 7.39
N ARG A 149 0.04 -3.54 8.61
CA ARG A 149 1.12 -3.58 9.60
C ARG A 149 2.16 -4.65 9.26
N SER A 150 1.70 -5.82 8.81
CA SER A 150 2.55 -6.96 8.49
C SER A 150 3.20 -6.86 7.11
N ASP A 151 2.68 -6.02 6.20
CA ASP A 151 3.21 -5.83 4.86
C ASP A 151 4.44 -4.87 4.84
N PRO A 152 5.66 -5.39 4.57
CA PRO A 152 6.86 -4.58 4.52
C PRO A 152 6.84 -3.54 3.39
N LEU A 153 6.11 -3.79 2.30
CA LEU A 153 5.98 -2.83 1.20
C LEU A 153 5.25 -1.56 1.67
N VAL A 154 4.19 -1.70 2.48
CA VAL A 154 3.45 -0.56 3.04
C VAL A 154 4.34 0.24 3.99
N CYS A 155 5.24 -0.41 4.73
CA CYS A 155 6.23 0.27 5.57
C CYS A 155 7.23 1.08 4.73
N VAL A 156 7.82 0.49 3.69
CA VAL A 156 8.72 1.21 2.77
C VAL A 156 8.00 2.38 2.12
N GLN A 157 6.78 2.18 1.63
CA GLN A 157 5.95 3.24 1.04
C GLN A 157 5.74 4.40 2.01
N ALA A 158 5.43 4.13 3.28
CA ALA A 158 5.25 5.17 4.29
C ALA A 158 6.55 5.95 4.57
N ILE A 159 7.69 5.26 4.69
CA ILE A 159 9.00 5.91 4.89
C ILE A 159 9.31 6.83 3.71
N LEU A 160 9.12 6.35 2.48
CA LEU A 160 9.38 7.14 1.28
C LEU A 160 8.42 8.32 1.13
N GLN A 161 7.14 8.16 1.46
CA GLN A 161 6.17 9.26 1.46
C GLN A 161 6.57 10.36 2.45
N SER A 162 7.03 9.99 3.64
CA SER A 162 7.49 10.95 4.66
C SER A 162 8.83 11.60 4.29
N ALA A 163 9.76 10.85 3.71
CA ALA A 163 11.09 11.34 3.35
C ALA A 163 11.09 12.19 2.06
N LEU A 164 10.20 11.88 1.10
CA LEU A 164 10.18 12.48 -0.24
C LEU A 164 8.80 13.08 -0.60
N PRO A 165 8.20 13.94 0.24
CA PRO A 165 6.82 14.41 0.03
C PRO A 165 6.62 15.23 -1.26
N ASN A 166 7.68 15.88 -1.74
CA ASN A 166 7.64 16.70 -2.96
C ASN A 166 8.10 15.94 -4.22
N HIS A 167 8.49 14.67 -4.08
CA HIS A 167 8.95 13.89 -5.22
C HIS A 167 7.80 13.54 -6.16
N THR A 168 7.97 13.78 -7.45
CA THR A 168 6.89 13.66 -8.45
C THR A 168 6.24 12.28 -8.43
N ARG A 169 7.04 11.20 -8.41
CA ARG A 169 6.53 9.80 -8.39
C ARG A 169 5.69 9.49 -7.16
N VAL A 170 6.13 9.99 -6.01
CA VAL A 170 5.44 9.78 -4.72
C VAL A 170 4.10 10.51 -4.76
N ARG A 171 4.07 11.76 -5.23
CA ARG A 171 2.83 12.53 -5.37
C ARG A 171 1.87 11.93 -6.38
N GLU A 172 2.36 11.45 -7.52
CA GLU A 172 1.56 10.74 -8.51
C GLU A 172 0.91 9.49 -7.91
N PHE A 173 1.66 8.70 -7.14
CA PHE A 173 1.11 7.54 -6.44
C PHE A 173 0.05 7.91 -5.41
N CYS A 174 0.34 8.88 -4.53
CA CYS A 174 -0.62 9.31 -3.52
C CYS A 174 -1.92 9.79 -4.18
N LYS A 175 -1.81 10.50 -5.31
CA LYS A 175 -2.97 10.87 -6.12
C LYS A 175 -3.69 9.65 -6.69
N ALA A 176 -2.98 8.69 -7.27
CA ALA A 176 -3.59 7.46 -7.81
C ALA A 176 -4.27 6.62 -6.72
N HIS A 177 -3.75 6.61 -5.50
CA HIS A 177 -4.40 6.00 -4.34
C HIS A 177 -5.76 6.65 -4.04
N LEU A 178 -5.83 7.98 -4.06
CA LEU A 178 -7.08 8.73 -3.89
C LEU A 178 -8.05 8.50 -5.06
N ASP A 179 -7.55 8.49 -6.29
CA ASP A 179 -8.36 8.47 -7.50
C ASP A 179 -8.83 7.04 -7.89
N GLU A 180 -8.10 5.99 -7.50
CA GLU A 180 -8.38 4.61 -7.93
C GLU A 180 -8.72 3.65 -6.78
N LEU A 181 -8.04 3.73 -5.64
CA LEU A 181 -8.26 2.80 -4.53
C LEU A 181 -9.42 3.22 -3.62
N LEU A 182 -9.52 4.50 -3.26
CA LEU A 182 -10.61 4.97 -2.39
C LEU A 182 -12.01 4.81 -3.01
N PRO A 183 -12.24 5.02 -4.32
CA PRO A 183 -13.53 4.71 -4.93
C PRO A 183 -13.92 3.23 -4.81
N ARG A 184 -12.95 2.31 -4.88
CA ARG A 184 -13.22 0.87 -4.69
C ARG A 184 -13.63 0.55 -3.25
N TRP A 185 -13.03 1.22 -2.27
CA TRP A 185 -13.47 1.15 -0.88
C TRP A 185 -14.87 1.73 -0.70
N ALA A 186 -15.14 2.89 -1.29
CA ALA A 186 -16.46 3.51 -1.28
C ALA A 186 -17.54 2.59 -1.86
N ASP A 187 -17.24 1.90 -2.97
CA ASP A 187 -18.12 0.90 -3.55
C ASP A 187 -18.37 -0.27 -2.58
N LEU A 188 -17.33 -0.79 -1.92
CA LEU A 188 -17.50 -1.86 -0.92
C LEU A 188 -18.37 -1.41 0.26
N TYR A 189 -18.15 -0.20 0.77
CA TYR A 189 -18.97 0.36 1.85
C TYR A 189 -20.44 0.54 1.44
N ARG A 190 -20.69 0.97 0.19
CA ARG A 190 -22.04 1.03 -0.38
C ARG A 190 -22.69 -0.35 -0.44
N ASP A 191 -21.95 -1.37 -0.87
CA ASP A 191 -22.48 -2.73 -1.00
C ASP A 191 -22.85 -3.30 0.38
N VAL A 192 -21.99 -3.10 1.39
CA VAL A 192 -22.27 -3.46 2.79
C VAL A 192 -23.48 -2.71 3.32
N ALA A 193 -23.52 -1.38 3.16
CA ALA A 193 -24.64 -0.58 3.63
C ALA A 193 -25.98 -1.00 3.01
N THR A 194 -25.99 -1.25 1.70
CA THR A 194 -27.18 -1.72 0.98
C THR A 194 -27.68 -3.05 1.56
N ALA A 195 -26.78 -3.98 1.85
CA ALA A 195 -27.14 -5.28 2.44
C ALA A 195 -27.71 -5.16 3.88
N HIS A 196 -27.38 -4.08 4.59
CA HIS A 196 -27.88 -3.77 5.93
C HIS A 196 -29.05 -2.76 5.91
N GLY A 197 -29.59 -2.40 4.75
CA GLY A 197 -30.70 -1.45 4.62
C GLY A 197 -30.33 -0.01 5.03
N LEU A 198 -29.05 0.34 4.97
CA LEU A 198 -28.52 1.63 5.40
C LEU A 198 -28.44 2.61 4.23
N ALA A 199 -28.75 3.88 4.52
CA ALA A 199 -28.59 4.99 3.60
C ALA A 199 -27.65 6.05 4.20
N LEU A 200 -26.94 6.80 3.35
CA LEU A 200 -26.17 7.95 3.82
C LEU A 200 -27.08 9.12 4.18
N ARG A 201 -26.64 9.94 5.13
CA ARG A 201 -27.27 11.23 5.40
C ARG A 201 -27.17 12.16 4.18
N PRO A 202 -28.14 13.09 4.01
CA PRO A 202 -28.09 14.08 2.94
C PRO A 202 -26.77 14.87 2.90
N GLY A 203 -26.22 15.04 1.69
CA GLY A 203 -24.96 15.77 1.48
C GLY A 203 -23.70 14.95 1.75
N ARG A 204 -23.80 13.65 2.02
CA ARG A 204 -22.66 12.73 2.14
C ARG A 204 -22.58 11.79 0.94
N THR A 205 -21.36 11.39 0.60
CA THR A 205 -21.05 10.38 -0.40
C THR A 205 -20.28 9.22 0.22
N TRP A 206 -20.32 8.05 -0.42
CA TRP A 206 -19.51 6.90 0.04
C TRP A 206 -18.00 7.16 -0.09
N LEU A 207 -17.61 8.07 -0.98
CA LEU A 207 -16.22 8.54 -1.07
C LEU A 207 -15.82 9.35 0.17
N ASP A 208 -16.71 10.18 0.71
CA ASP A 208 -16.46 10.89 1.98
C ASP A 208 -16.23 9.90 3.12
N VAL A 209 -17.03 8.83 3.19
CA VAL A 209 -16.85 7.75 4.18
C VAL A 209 -15.49 7.09 3.99
N ALA A 210 -15.12 6.76 2.75
CA ALA A 210 -13.83 6.14 2.47
C ALA A 210 -12.63 7.04 2.83
N LEU A 211 -12.74 8.36 2.58
CA LEU A 211 -11.72 9.33 2.97
C LEU A 211 -11.56 9.41 4.49
N LEU A 212 -12.66 9.49 5.24
CA LEU A 212 -12.64 9.54 6.70
C LEU A 212 -12.06 8.26 7.30
N PHE A 213 -12.50 7.10 6.81
CA PHE A 213 -12.05 5.80 7.31
C PHE A 213 -10.57 5.57 6.98
N ASN A 214 -10.13 5.91 5.76
CA ASN A 214 -8.73 5.84 5.39
C ASN A 214 -7.86 6.75 6.28
N THR A 215 -8.34 7.96 6.61
CA THR A 215 -7.63 8.87 7.51
C THR A 215 -7.45 8.25 8.90
N ALA A 216 -8.49 7.62 9.44
CA ALA A 216 -8.42 6.93 10.73
C ALA A 216 -7.45 5.75 10.70
N ILE A 217 -7.46 4.94 9.64
CA ILE A 217 -6.55 3.80 9.44
C ILE A 217 -5.10 4.28 9.37
N VAL A 218 -4.81 5.30 8.56
CA VAL A 218 -3.46 5.87 8.44
C VAL A 218 -2.96 6.40 9.79
N GLY A 219 -3.84 7.03 10.57
CA GLY A 219 -3.54 7.49 11.93
C GLY A 219 -3.14 6.36 12.88
N GLU A 220 -3.95 5.30 13.00
CA GLU A 220 -3.61 4.16 13.87
C GLU A 220 -2.40 3.37 13.34
N LEU A 221 -2.26 3.23 12.02
CA LEU A 221 -1.12 2.56 11.40
C LEU A 221 0.21 3.26 11.72
N HIS A 222 0.22 4.60 11.80
CA HIS A 222 1.40 5.34 12.23
C HIS A 222 1.80 4.99 13.67
N TRP A 223 0.85 5.00 14.60
CA TRP A 223 1.11 4.70 16.01
C TRP A 223 1.53 3.25 16.26
N THR A 224 0.88 2.29 15.60
CA THR A 224 1.18 0.85 15.76
C THR A 224 2.57 0.45 15.26
N ARG A 225 3.23 1.31 14.48
CA ARG A 225 4.62 1.10 14.02
C ARG A 225 5.67 1.60 15.00
N VAL A 226 5.33 2.60 15.81
CA VAL A 226 6.27 3.27 16.72
C VAL A 226 6.04 2.92 18.19
N SER A 227 4.88 2.36 18.53
CA SER A 227 4.49 2.04 19.90
C SER A 227 3.48 0.88 19.93
N ALA A 228 3.10 0.48 21.14
CA ALA A 228 1.96 -0.39 21.35
C ALA A 228 0.69 0.21 20.72
N ARG A 229 -0.16 -0.67 20.20
CA ARG A 229 -1.44 -0.28 19.60
C ARG A 229 -2.27 0.52 20.61
N PRO A 230 -2.79 1.71 20.24
CA PRO A 230 -3.63 2.48 21.13
C PRO A 230 -5.00 1.79 21.30
N THR A 231 -5.47 1.73 22.55
CA THR A 231 -6.77 1.16 22.91
C THR A 231 -7.60 2.18 23.66
N LEU A 232 -8.92 2.12 23.48
CA LEU A 232 -9.90 2.89 24.22
C LEU A 232 -10.08 2.30 25.64
N ALA A 233 -10.78 3.04 26.51
CA ALA A 233 -11.02 2.62 27.89
C ALA A 233 -11.81 1.30 28.01
N ASN A 234 -12.62 0.97 26.99
CA ASN A 234 -13.35 -0.29 26.89
C ASN A 234 -12.50 -1.45 26.33
N GLY A 235 -11.22 -1.23 26.02
CA GLY A 235 -10.31 -2.22 25.45
C GLY A 235 -10.41 -2.39 23.92
N GLU A 236 -11.34 -1.70 23.26
CA GLU A 236 -11.40 -1.70 21.79
C GLU A 236 -10.24 -0.90 21.18
N SER A 237 -9.94 -1.16 19.92
CA SER A 237 -8.97 -0.34 19.20
C SER A 237 -9.52 1.04 18.90
N VAL A 238 -8.64 2.04 18.87
CA VAL A 238 -9.02 3.42 18.55
C VAL A 238 -9.68 3.52 17.18
N LEU A 239 -9.20 2.77 16.18
CA LEU A 239 -9.73 2.70 14.82
C LEU A 239 -11.17 2.21 14.86
N THR A 240 -11.42 1.04 15.45
CA THR A 240 -12.76 0.47 15.53
C THR A 240 -13.73 1.44 16.20
N GLY A 241 -13.36 1.97 17.36
CA GLY A 241 -14.22 2.92 18.08
C GLY A 241 -14.41 4.22 17.29
N ALA A 242 -13.40 4.71 16.58
CA ALA A 242 -13.53 5.89 15.71
C ALA A 242 -14.47 5.61 14.53
N LEU A 243 -14.36 4.45 13.87
CA LEU A 243 -15.25 4.07 12.77
C LEU A 243 -16.70 4.00 13.26
N LEU A 244 -16.95 3.26 14.33
CA LEU A 244 -18.30 3.12 14.91
C LEU A 244 -18.86 4.46 15.39
N ALA A 245 -18.06 5.30 16.03
CA ALA A 245 -18.48 6.63 16.49
C ALA A 245 -18.76 7.61 15.32
N MET A 246 -18.07 7.46 14.18
CA MET A 246 -18.33 8.28 12.99
C MET A 246 -19.62 7.85 12.28
N MET A 247 -19.96 6.56 12.27
CA MET A 247 -21.07 6.02 11.48
C MET A 247 -22.43 6.72 11.70
N PRO A 248 -22.89 7.01 12.94
CA PRO A 248 -24.15 7.72 13.18
C PRO A 248 -24.21 9.10 12.51
N SER A 249 -23.07 9.78 12.38
CA SER A 249 -22.96 11.08 11.71
C SER A 249 -22.96 11.01 10.18
N LEU A 250 -22.75 9.80 9.62
CA LEU A 250 -22.60 9.54 8.19
C LEU A 250 -23.83 8.82 7.60
N VAL A 251 -24.43 7.94 8.38
CA VAL A 251 -25.53 7.05 8.00
C VAL A 251 -26.84 7.54 8.63
N ASP A 252 -27.91 7.55 7.84
CA ASP A 252 -29.24 7.95 8.28
C ASP A 252 -29.92 6.85 9.11
N GLY A 253 -30.60 7.24 10.19
CA GLY A 253 -31.29 6.31 11.09
C GLY A 253 -30.41 5.33 11.88
N LEU A 254 -29.09 5.51 11.87
CA LEU A 254 -28.16 4.69 12.65
C LEU A 254 -28.02 5.23 14.08
N SER A 255 -28.22 4.35 15.06
CA SER A 255 -28.04 4.58 16.49
C SER A 255 -26.55 4.71 16.84
N ASP A 256 -26.27 5.43 17.93
CA ASP A 256 -24.94 5.45 18.57
C ASP A 256 -24.54 4.06 19.09
N ASP A 257 -25.52 3.19 19.38
CA ASP A 257 -25.32 1.77 19.68
C ASP A 257 -25.63 0.89 18.45
N VAL A 258 -24.65 0.81 17.56
CA VAL A 258 -24.71 0.02 16.32
C VAL A 258 -24.92 -1.48 16.62
N ASP A 259 -24.34 -1.97 17.72
CA ASP A 259 -24.47 -3.38 18.10
C ASP A 259 -25.90 -3.71 18.53
N GLN A 260 -26.52 -2.85 19.34
CA GLN A 260 -27.90 -3.05 19.78
C GLN A 260 -28.89 -2.98 18.60
N GLN A 261 -28.65 -2.10 17.62
CA GLN A 261 -29.54 -1.96 16.45
C GLN A 261 -29.47 -3.16 15.50
N PHE A 262 -28.33 -3.85 15.44
CA PHE A 262 -28.11 -4.99 14.54
C PHE A 262 -27.87 -6.31 15.29
N ALA A 263 -28.25 -6.37 16.57
CA ALA A 263 -28.27 -7.61 17.34
C ALA A 263 -29.25 -8.60 16.70
N ARG A 264 -28.76 -9.81 16.42
CA ARG A 264 -29.57 -10.93 15.94
C ARG A 264 -30.06 -11.78 17.10
#